data_AF-A0A429F257-F1
#
_entry.id   AF-A0A429F257-F1
#
_cell.length_a   1.000
_cell.length_b   1.000
_cell.length_c   1.000
_cell.angle_alpha   90.00
_cell.angle_beta   90.00
_cell.angle_gamma   90.00
#
_symmetry.space_group_name_H-M   'P 1'
#
loop_
_entity.id
_entity.type
_entity.pdbx_description
1 polymer ?
#
loop_
_entity_poly.entity_id
_entity_poly.type
_entity_poly.pdbx_seq_one_letter_code
_entity_poly.pdbx_strand_id
1 'polypeptide(L)'
;MARFIGFGNVVLPVRDLPASITAWTALLGGPPAFQSDDFAAFSNDGVEIGLTAAPWVDHPLVFWAVEDIEQEHRALVAAGATAMTETSDGSLAEVGTAEAAAGDNIDPATGIVDMPGARLAVLKAADGNLIAITQEVPMDWSADQS
;
A
#
# COMPACT_ATOMS: atom_id res chain seq x y z
N MET A 1 18.21 10.71 10.97
CA MET A 1 17.30 11.58 10.20
C MET A 1 16.42 10.64 9.43
N ALA A 2 15.11 10.80 9.57
CA ALA A 2 14.12 10.08 8.78
C ALA A 2 14.41 10.30 7.28
N ARG A 3 14.33 9.25 6.47
CA ARG A 3 14.72 9.26 5.06
C ARG A 3 13.73 8.50 4.19
N PHE A 4 13.13 9.22 3.25
CA PHE A 4 12.54 8.65 2.04
C PHE A 4 13.66 8.05 1.19
N ILE A 5 13.62 6.73 0.99
CA ILE A 5 14.64 5.97 0.27
C ILE A 5 14.45 6.15 -1.24
N GLY A 6 13.20 6.16 -1.71
CA GLY A 6 12.85 6.31 -3.11
C GLY A 6 11.42 5.86 -3.41
N PHE A 7 11.09 5.80 -4.70
CA PHE A 7 9.84 5.21 -5.18
C PHE A 7 9.87 3.70 -4.93
N GLY A 8 8.89 3.19 -4.18
CA GLY A 8 8.78 1.78 -3.84
C GLY A 8 7.89 1.05 -4.84
N ASN A 9 6.60 1.40 -4.87
CA ASN A 9 5.63 0.82 -5.78
C ASN A 9 4.50 1.82 -6.12
N VAL A 10 3.69 1.48 -7.11
CA VAL A 10 2.46 2.21 -7.44
C VAL A 10 1.29 1.26 -7.56
N VAL A 11 0.14 1.65 -7.00
CA VAL A 11 -1.13 0.94 -7.16
C VAL A 11 -2.02 1.74 -8.12
N LEU A 12 -2.40 1.10 -9.21
CA LEU A 12 -3.25 1.67 -10.25
C LEU A 12 -4.69 1.14 -10.12
N PRO A 13 -5.69 2.03 -10.10
CA PRO A 13 -7.08 1.59 -10.14
C PRO A 13 -7.43 1.04 -11.52
N VAL A 14 -8.14 -0.08 -11.55
CA VAL A 14 -8.60 -0.72 -12.79
C VAL A 14 -10.09 -1.04 -12.71
N ARG A 15 -10.83 -0.78 -13.79
CA ARG A 15 -12.26 -1.13 -13.87
C ARG A 15 -12.49 -2.56 -14.37
N ASP A 16 -11.54 -3.06 -15.16
CA ASP A 16 -11.51 -4.42 -15.68
C ASP A 16 -10.12 -5.00 -15.38
N LEU A 17 -10.02 -5.72 -14.27
CA LEU A 17 -8.78 -6.31 -13.79
C LEU A 17 -8.26 -7.39 -14.77
N PRO A 18 -9.08 -8.35 -15.26
CA PRO A 18 -8.62 -9.33 -16.25
C PRO A 18 -8.05 -8.70 -17.53
N ALA A 19 -8.71 -7.68 -18.08
CA ALA A 19 -8.21 -6.97 -19.26
C ALA A 19 -6.90 -6.24 -18.98
N SER A 20 -6.79 -5.64 -17.80
CA SER A 20 -5.58 -4.91 -17.39
C SER A 20 -4.40 -5.86 -17.17
N ILE A 21 -4.60 -6.99 -16.48
CA ILE A 21 -3.58 -8.04 -16.31
C ILE A 21 -3.09 -8.52 -17.68
N THR A 22 -3.99 -8.75 -18.62
CA THR A 22 -3.62 -9.17 -19.98
C THR A 22 -2.73 -8.14 -20.67
N ALA A 23 -3.10 -6.85 -20.59
CA ALA A 23 -2.32 -5.76 -21.18
C ALA A 23 -0.93 -5.62 -20.54
N TRP A 24 -0.85 -5.64 -19.22
CA TRP A 24 0.41 -5.53 -18.47
C TRP A 24 1.30 -6.76 -18.67
N THR A 25 0.73 -7.96 -18.75
CA THR A 25 1.46 -9.19 -19.07
C THR A 25 2.12 -9.10 -20.44
N ALA A 26 1.39 -8.59 -21.45
CA ALA A 26 1.93 -8.39 -22.79
C ALA A 26 3.02 -7.31 -22.81
N LEU A 27 2.84 -6.23 -22.03
CA LEU A 27 3.79 -5.11 -21.97
C LEU A 27 5.10 -5.48 -21.26
N LEU A 28 5.00 -6.20 -20.15
CA LEU A 28 6.14 -6.58 -19.31
C LEU A 28 6.76 -7.92 -19.72
N GLY A 29 6.08 -8.67 -20.60
CA GLY A 29 6.58 -9.95 -21.12
C GLY A 29 6.48 -11.12 -20.15
N GLY A 30 5.70 -11.00 -19.08
CA GLY A 30 5.56 -12.03 -18.05
C GLY A 30 4.28 -11.89 -17.22
N PRO A 31 3.82 -12.98 -16.59
CA PRO A 31 2.64 -12.96 -15.72
C PRO A 31 2.89 -12.12 -14.46
N PRO A 32 1.82 -11.69 -13.75
CA PRO A 32 1.97 -11.04 -12.45
C PRO A 32 2.69 -11.95 -11.44
N ALA A 33 3.45 -11.35 -10.54
CA ALA A 33 4.10 -12.05 -9.43
C ALA A 33 3.09 -12.53 -8.37
N PHE A 34 1.98 -11.81 -8.23
CA PHE A 34 0.86 -12.16 -7.35
C PHE A 34 -0.47 -11.78 -8.01
N GLN A 35 -1.51 -12.59 -7.80
CA GLN A 35 -2.85 -12.32 -8.31
C GLN A 35 -3.92 -12.88 -7.36
N SER A 36 -4.90 -12.04 -7.02
CA SER A 36 -6.17 -12.37 -6.37
C SER A 36 -7.35 -11.97 -7.27
N ASP A 37 -8.59 -12.09 -6.75
CA ASP A 37 -9.81 -11.72 -7.47
C ASP A 37 -9.94 -10.21 -7.71
N ASP A 38 -9.31 -9.39 -6.86
CA ASP A 38 -9.43 -7.93 -6.80
C ASP A 38 -8.08 -7.19 -6.90
N PHE A 39 -6.96 -7.91 -6.93
CA PHE A 39 -5.63 -7.34 -6.97
C PHE A 39 -4.67 -8.17 -7.83
N ALA A 40 -3.71 -7.52 -8.49
CA ALA A 40 -2.58 -8.17 -9.12
C ALA A 40 -1.32 -7.32 -8.99
N ALA A 41 -0.18 -7.92 -8.67
CA ALA A 41 1.10 -7.24 -8.60
C ALA A 41 2.05 -7.76 -9.67
N PHE A 42 2.63 -6.84 -10.43
CA PHE A 42 3.75 -7.09 -11.32
C PHE A 42 5.03 -6.56 -10.66
N SER A 43 6.09 -7.35 -10.69
CA SER A 43 7.41 -6.94 -10.22
C SER A 43 8.41 -7.11 -11.35
N ASN A 44 9.06 -6.01 -11.76
CA ASN A 44 10.12 -6.05 -12.78
C ASN A 44 11.18 -5.00 -12.48
N ASP A 45 12.46 -5.39 -12.55
CA ASP A 45 13.62 -4.51 -12.39
C ASP A 45 13.61 -3.59 -11.14
N GLY A 46 13.05 -4.08 -10.03
CA GLY A 46 13.04 -3.36 -8.74
C GLY A 46 11.91 -2.34 -8.59
N VAL A 47 10.94 -2.33 -9.51
CA VAL A 47 9.68 -1.57 -9.38
C VAL A 47 8.51 -2.53 -9.34
N GLU A 48 7.62 -2.31 -8.38
CA GLU A 48 6.35 -3.03 -8.30
C GLU A 48 5.18 -2.16 -8.78
N ILE A 49 4.30 -2.77 -9.56
CA ILE A 49 3.07 -2.18 -10.09
C ILE A 49 1.90 -3.05 -9.62
N GLY A 50 1.13 -2.53 -8.69
CA GLY A 50 -0.14 -3.10 -8.26
C GLY A 50 -1.27 -2.62 -9.16
N LEU A 51 -2.21 -3.52 -9.48
CA LEU A 51 -3.48 -3.23 -10.12
C LEU A 51 -4.56 -3.62 -9.14
N THR A 52 -5.51 -2.72 -8.85
CA THR A 52 -6.61 -3.02 -7.93
C THR A 52 -7.96 -2.67 -8.54
N ALA A 53 -8.92 -3.58 -8.37
CA ALA A 53 -10.33 -3.33 -8.65
C ALA A 53 -11.10 -2.88 -7.40
N ALA A 54 -10.45 -2.91 -6.23
CA ALA A 54 -11.04 -2.47 -4.97
C ALA A 54 -11.15 -0.93 -4.92
N PRO A 55 -12.16 -0.38 -4.20
CA PRO A 55 -12.50 1.03 -4.26
C PRO A 55 -11.62 1.96 -3.40
N TRP A 56 -10.67 1.43 -2.62
CA TRP A 56 -9.76 2.22 -1.77
C TRP A 56 -8.88 3.20 -2.54
N VAL A 57 -8.75 3.03 -3.86
CA VAL A 57 -7.96 3.88 -4.72
C VAL A 57 -8.78 4.25 -5.96
N ASP A 58 -9.11 5.54 -6.13
CA ASP A 58 -9.73 6.07 -7.36
C ASP A 58 -8.70 6.73 -8.30
N HIS A 59 -7.50 6.99 -7.80
CA HIS A 59 -6.38 7.63 -8.50
C HIS A 59 -5.08 6.92 -8.16
N PRO A 60 -4.09 6.84 -9.06
CA PRO A 60 -2.82 6.16 -8.79
C PRO A 60 -2.23 6.50 -7.41
N LEU A 61 -2.08 5.48 -6.55
CA LEU A 61 -1.51 5.63 -5.22
C LEU A 61 -0.05 5.22 -5.26
N VAL A 62 0.83 6.18 -4.95
CA VAL A 62 2.28 5.97 -4.96
C VAL A 62 2.76 5.68 -3.55
N PHE A 63 3.46 4.56 -3.38
CA PHE A 63 4.14 4.22 -2.13
C PHE A 63 5.61 4.62 -2.20
N TRP A 64 6.02 5.38 -1.19
CA TRP A 64 7.40 5.75 -0.96
C TRP A 64 8.05 4.80 0.03
N ALA A 65 9.19 4.25 -0.32
CA ALA A 65 9.96 3.42 0.59
C ALA A 65 10.58 4.28 1.69
N VAL A 66 10.42 3.84 2.94
CA VAL A 66 10.96 4.51 4.13
C VAL A 66 11.73 3.53 5.02
N GLU A 67 12.72 4.03 5.77
CA GLU A 67 13.51 3.20 6.69
C GLU A 67 12.73 2.86 7.98
N ASP A 68 11.94 3.80 8.50
CA ASP A 68 11.15 3.66 9.73
C ASP A 68 9.77 4.30 9.52
N ILE A 69 8.77 3.46 9.28
CA ILE A 69 7.40 3.85 8.96
C ILE A 69 6.75 4.61 10.11
N GLU A 70 7.05 4.25 11.37
CA GLU A 70 6.48 4.90 12.55
C GLU A 70 7.01 6.33 12.69
N GLN A 71 8.31 6.50 12.46
CA GLN A 71 8.95 7.80 12.50
C GLN A 71 8.44 8.71 11.39
N GLU A 72 8.36 8.21 10.16
CA GLU A 72 7.91 9.00 9.01
C GLU A 72 6.41 9.31 9.07
N HIS A 73 5.59 8.35 9.49
CA HIS A 73 4.16 8.59 9.72
C HIS A 73 3.97 9.76 10.69
N ARG A 74 4.65 9.75 11.85
CA ARG A 74 4.58 10.87 12.80
C ARG A 74 5.09 12.19 12.21
N ALA A 75 6.13 12.16 11.40
CA ALA A 75 6.68 13.36 10.76
C ALA A 75 5.69 13.96 9.75
N LEU A 76 5.05 13.14 8.93
CA LEU A 76 4.04 13.57 7.96
C LEU A 76 2.80 14.14 8.67
N VAL A 77 2.31 13.48 9.73
CA VAL A 77 1.20 14.00 10.54
C VAL A 77 1.57 15.33 11.19
N ALA A 78 2.78 15.47 11.74
CA ALA A 78 3.25 16.74 12.30
C ALA A 78 3.39 17.86 11.24
N ALA A 79 3.60 17.49 9.98
CA ALA A 79 3.61 18.42 8.84
C ALA A 79 2.20 18.78 8.32
N GLY A 80 1.15 18.24 8.93
CA GLY A 80 -0.25 18.54 8.60
C GLY A 80 -0.95 17.49 7.73
N ALA A 81 -0.37 16.31 7.53
CA ALA A 81 -1.06 15.19 6.92
C ALA A 81 -2.06 14.54 7.89
N THR A 82 -3.12 13.95 7.36
CA THR A 82 -4.11 13.18 8.10
C THR A 82 -3.91 11.70 7.86
N ALA A 83 -3.80 10.91 8.93
CA ALA A 83 -3.69 9.46 8.83
C ALA A 83 -5.01 8.87 8.29
N MET A 84 -4.88 7.93 7.34
CA MET A 84 -6.00 7.22 6.72
C MET A 84 -5.99 5.76 7.16
N THR A 85 -7.17 5.15 7.21
CA THR A 85 -7.35 3.72 7.48
C THR A 85 -8.30 3.12 6.44
N GLU A 86 -8.13 1.85 6.15
CA GLU A 86 -9.07 1.09 5.31
C GLU A 86 -10.34 0.77 6.11
N THR A 87 -11.51 0.90 5.50
CA THR A 87 -12.81 0.55 6.07
C THR A 87 -13.26 -0.82 5.60
N SER A 88 -14.29 -1.38 6.24
CA SER A 88 -14.81 -2.72 5.92
C SER A 88 -15.36 -2.91 4.51
N ASP A 89 -15.69 -1.82 3.80
CA ASP A 89 -16.06 -1.83 2.38
C ASP A 89 -14.87 -1.68 1.42
N GLY A 90 -13.65 -1.68 1.96
CA GLY A 90 -12.41 -1.54 1.21
C GLY A 90 -12.21 -0.13 0.66
N SER A 91 -12.75 0.90 1.32
CA SER A 91 -12.46 2.31 1.03
C SER A 91 -11.50 2.92 2.06
N LEU A 92 -11.01 4.15 1.84
CA LEU A 92 -10.15 4.85 2.80
C LEU A 92 -10.93 5.93 3.55
N ALA A 93 -10.79 5.96 4.87
CA ALA A 93 -11.36 6.97 5.75
C ALA A 93 -10.30 7.58 6.66
N GLU A 94 -10.54 8.78 7.18
CA GLU A 94 -9.65 9.38 8.19
C GLU A 94 -9.72 8.54 9.48
N VAL A 95 -8.57 8.28 10.08
CA VAL A 95 -8.48 7.55 11.35
C VAL A 95 -9.39 8.21 12.40
N GLY A 96 -10.23 7.40 13.05
CA GLY A 96 -11.20 7.85 14.06
C GLY A 96 -12.54 8.36 13.51
N THR A 97 -12.72 8.40 12.18
CA THR A 97 -14.01 8.80 11.56
C THR A 97 -14.88 7.63 11.10
N ALA A 98 -14.28 6.46 10.92
CA ALA A 98 -14.95 5.21 10.55
C ALA A 98 -14.33 4.02 11.28
N GLU A 99 -15.06 2.90 11.33
CA GLU A 99 -14.52 1.63 11.79
C GLU A 99 -13.53 1.10 10.75
N ALA A 100 -12.32 0.75 11.20
CA ALA A 100 -11.33 0.12 10.35
C ALA A 100 -11.82 -1.25 9.85
N ALA A 101 -11.29 -1.70 8.72
CA ALA A 101 -11.50 -3.04 8.20
C ALA A 101 -11.16 -4.08 9.29
N ALA A 102 -11.89 -5.18 9.31
CA ALA A 102 -11.71 -6.22 10.31
C ALA A 102 -10.36 -6.93 10.11
N GLY A 103 -9.46 -6.80 11.07
CA GLY A 103 -8.16 -7.48 11.08
C GLY A 103 -7.29 -6.99 12.23
N ASP A 104 -6.57 -7.90 12.87
CA ASP A 104 -5.63 -7.55 13.97
C ASP A 104 -4.33 -6.92 13.44
N ASN A 105 -4.23 -6.72 12.13
CA ASN A 105 -3.07 -6.23 11.43
C ASN A 105 -3.14 -4.74 11.06
N ILE A 106 -4.20 -4.03 11.45
CA ILE A 106 -4.34 -2.59 11.26
C ILE A 106 -4.28 -1.91 12.62
N ASP A 107 -3.31 -1.01 12.83
CA ASP A 107 -3.25 -0.20 14.04
C ASP A 107 -4.37 0.86 14.00
N PRO A 108 -5.36 0.82 14.92
CA PRO A 108 -6.50 1.73 14.90
C PRO A 108 -6.12 3.18 15.23
N ALA A 109 -4.95 3.44 15.80
CA ALA A 109 -4.50 4.79 16.15
C ALA A 109 -3.74 5.46 15.00
N THR A 110 -3.12 4.69 14.12
CA THR A 110 -2.24 5.20 13.05
C THR A 110 -2.71 4.83 11.65
N GLY A 111 -3.57 3.82 11.49
CA GLY A 111 -3.93 3.25 10.20
C GLY A 111 -2.79 2.46 9.54
N ILE A 112 -1.69 2.20 10.25
CA ILE A 112 -0.58 1.39 9.74
C ILE A 112 -1.06 -0.06 9.62
N VAL A 113 -0.81 -0.65 8.46
CA VAL A 113 -1.15 -2.03 8.13
C VAL A 113 0.12 -2.88 8.16
N ASP A 114 0.13 -3.91 8.98
CA ASP A 114 1.17 -4.93 9.02
C ASP A 114 0.81 -6.09 8.08
N MET A 115 1.74 -6.47 7.22
CA MET A 115 1.59 -7.59 6.29
C MET A 115 2.88 -8.43 6.29
N PRO A 116 2.81 -9.72 5.92
CA PRO A 116 4.01 -10.50 5.68
C PRO A 116 4.95 -9.79 4.70
N GLY A 117 6.15 -9.40 5.15
CA GLY A 117 7.18 -8.75 4.33
C GLY A 117 7.11 -7.23 4.24
N ALA A 118 6.04 -6.58 4.70
CA ALA A 118 5.94 -5.11 4.60
C ALA A 118 4.98 -4.50 5.63
N ARG A 119 5.23 -3.23 5.95
CA ARG A 119 4.28 -2.36 6.66
C ARG A 119 3.88 -1.23 5.72
N LEU A 120 2.62 -0.86 5.74
CA LEU A 120 2.03 0.15 4.85
C LEU A 120 1.31 1.22 5.66
N ALA A 121 1.31 2.46 5.18
CA ALA A 121 0.45 3.50 5.72
C ALA A 121 0.03 4.44 4.60
N VAL A 122 -1.22 4.93 4.66
CA VAL A 122 -1.73 5.95 3.74
C VAL A 122 -2.07 7.19 4.53
N LEU A 123 -1.65 8.34 4.02
CA LEU A 123 -1.93 9.64 4.61
C LEU A 123 -2.48 10.58 3.54
N LYS A 124 -3.43 11.44 3.93
CA LYS A 124 -3.88 12.55 3.11
C LYS A 124 -3.07 13.79 3.45
N ALA A 125 -2.29 14.30 2.50
CA ALA A 125 -1.52 15.52 2.67
C ALA A 125 -2.43 16.76 2.78
N ALA A 126 -1.87 17.88 3.22
CA ALA A 126 -2.60 19.13 3.41
C ALA A 126 -3.20 19.72 2.12
N ASP A 127 -2.66 19.32 0.95
CA ASP A 127 -3.18 19.68 -0.37
C ASP A 127 -4.30 18.74 -0.87
N GLY A 128 -4.65 17.71 -0.08
CA GLY A 128 -5.66 16.71 -0.38
C GLY A 128 -5.16 15.48 -1.13
N ASN A 129 -3.90 15.44 -1.56
CA ASN A 129 -3.34 14.27 -2.23
C ASN A 129 -3.10 13.12 -1.24
N LEU A 130 -3.30 11.88 -1.70
CA LEU A 130 -2.90 10.70 -0.94
C LEU A 130 -1.41 10.43 -1.15
N ILE A 131 -0.71 10.19 -0.04
CA ILE A 131 0.68 9.75 0.01
C ILE A 131 0.69 8.44 0.76
N ALA A 132 1.25 7.39 0.15
CA ALA A 132 1.48 6.15 0.85
C ALA A 132 2.97 5.98 1.16
N ILE A 133 3.27 5.34 2.29
CA ILE A 133 4.62 4.95 2.69
C ILE A 133 4.66 3.44 2.93
N THR A 134 5.78 2.83 2.59
CA THR A 134 6.02 1.40 2.78
C THR A 134 7.37 1.16 3.42
N GLN A 135 7.45 0.22 4.35
CA GLN A 135 8.68 -0.26 4.94
C GLN A 135 8.75 -1.77 4.74
N GLU A 136 9.84 -2.24 4.11
CA GLU A 136 10.12 -3.66 4.01
C GLU A 136 10.45 -4.23 5.40
N VAL A 137 9.82 -5.35 5.74
CA VAL A 137 10.11 -6.08 6.98
C VAL A 137 10.78 -7.39 6.60
N PRO A 138 11.97 -7.68 7.14
CA PRO A 138 12.63 -8.96 6.91
C PRO A 138 11.69 -10.11 7.29
N MET A 139 11.30 -10.93 6.32
CA MET A 139 10.61 -12.19 6.57
C MET A 139 11.65 -13.23 6.98
N ASP A 140 11.61 -13.66 8.24
CA ASP A 140 12.42 -14.80 8.68
C ASP A 140 11.75 -16.10 8.25
N TRP A 141 12.12 -16.61 7.08
CA TRP A 141 11.64 -17.87 6.51
C TRP A 141 12.07 -19.12 7.30
N SER A 142 12.78 -18.94 8.42
CA SER A 142 13.34 -20.03 9.22
C SER A 142 12.28 -20.78 10.06
N ALA A 143 11.07 -20.24 10.23
CA ALA A 143 10.07 -20.81 11.12
C ALA A 143 9.17 -21.91 10.50
N ASP A 144 9.11 -22.01 9.16
CA ASP A 144 8.22 -22.96 8.45
C ASP A 144 8.91 -24.26 7.99
N GLN A 145 10.17 -24.50 8.38
CA GLN A 145 10.91 -25.74 8.07
C GLN A 145 11.07 -26.67 9.27
N SER A 146 10.02 -26.87 10.07
CA SER A 146 10.00 -27.85 11.18
C SER A 146 8.93 -28.93 11.01
#